data_AF-A0A0C2FFI2-F1
#
_entry.id   AF-A0A0C2FFI2-F1
#
_cell.length_a   1.000
_cell.length_b   1.000
_cell.length_c   1.000
_cell.angle_alpha   90.00
_cell.angle_beta   90.00
_cell.angle_gamma   90.00
#
_symmetry.space_group_name_H-M   'P 1'
#
loop_
_entity.id
_entity.type
_entity.pdbx_description
1 polymer ?
#
loop_
_entity_poly.entity_id
_entity_poly.type
_entity_poly.pdbx_seq_one_letter_code
_entity_poly.pdbx_strand_id
1 'polypeptide(L)'
;MSDEICVQSNGSIKIFLGFRCEGGYPISAYRFLQEEGVVTGGKYRQKDVCQPYTFYPCGKHKDDPFYGPCPKELWRTPKCRRRCQHRYKKSYQQDKHFGM
;
A
#
# COMPACT_ATOMS: atom_id res chain seq x y z
N MET A 1 9.46 2.60 3.27
CA MET A 1 8.23 3.36 3.59
C MET A 1 7.27 3.13 2.44
N SER A 2 6.12 2.54 2.74
CA SER A 2 5.44 1.57 1.88
C SER A 2 4.78 2.17 0.63
N ASP A 3 5.03 1.54 -0.52
CA ASP A 3 4.53 1.83 -1.87
C ASP A 3 3.01 1.57 -2.07
N GLU A 4 2.22 1.66 -0.99
CA GLU A 4 0.79 1.31 -0.97
C GLU A 4 -0.09 2.38 -0.34
N ILE A 5 0.37 3.63 -0.34
CA ILE A 5 -0.46 4.73 0.11
C ILE A 5 -1.52 5.02 -0.96
N CYS A 6 -2.76 4.59 -0.72
CA CYS A 6 -3.89 5.00 -1.54
C CYS A 6 -4.13 6.51 -1.38
N VAL A 7 -3.94 7.27 -2.45
CA VAL A 7 -4.55 8.61 -2.59
C VAL A 7 -5.59 8.54 -3.70
N GLN A 8 -6.86 8.44 -3.31
CA GLN A 8 -7.98 8.75 -4.21
C GLN A 8 -8.46 10.16 -3.86
N SER A 9 -7.81 11.17 -4.42
CA SER A 9 -8.39 12.51 -4.45
C SER A 9 -9.49 12.49 -5.51
N ASN A 10 -10.74 12.63 -5.06
CA ASN A 10 -11.94 12.69 -5.89
C ASN A 10 -11.91 13.99 -6.74
N GLY A 11 -11.08 14.01 -7.78
CA GLY A 11 -11.04 15.06 -8.81
C GLY A 11 -10.36 16.39 -8.46
N SER A 12 -10.17 16.73 -7.18
CA SER A 12 -9.82 18.12 -6.80
C SER A 12 -8.39 18.37 -6.31
N ILE A 13 -7.57 17.33 -6.20
CA ILE A 13 -6.14 17.47 -5.85
C ILE A 13 -5.32 16.78 -6.93
N LYS A 14 -5.04 17.52 -8.01
CA LYS A 14 -3.95 17.21 -8.96
C LYS A 14 -2.62 17.63 -8.34
N ILE A 15 -2.23 16.97 -7.25
CA ILE A 15 -0.80 16.87 -6.95
C ILE A 15 -0.29 15.82 -7.94
N PHE A 16 0.78 16.12 -8.68
CA PHE A 16 1.48 15.16 -9.53
C PHE A 16 2.02 13.99 -8.68
N LEU A 17 1.16 13.06 -8.26
CA LEU A 17 1.47 11.82 -7.52
C LEU A 17 1.77 10.69 -8.51
N GLY A 18 2.55 11.04 -9.53
CA GLY A 18 2.34 10.59 -10.90
C GLY A 18 2.96 9.28 -11.30
N PHE A 19 3.42 8.42 -10.40
CA PHE A 19 4.06 7.19 -10.86
C PHE A 19 3.77 5.93 -10.05
N ARG A 20 3.00 5.89 -8.96
CA ARG A 20 2.53 4.60 -8.38
C ARG A 20 3.65 3.49 -8.29
N CYS A 21 3.60 2.40 -9.06
CA CYS A 21 4.68 1.40 -9.16
C CYS A 21 5.80 1.77 -10.15
N GLU A 22 5.56 2.74 -11.02
CA GLU A 22 6.51 3.39 -11.94
C GLU A 22 7.38 4.44 -11.24
N GLY A 23 7.17 4.70 -9.92
CA GLY A 23 7.90 5.69 -9.13
C GLY A 23 7.02 6.61 -8.27
N GLY A 24 7.62 7.55 -7.55
CA GLY A 24 6.85 8.50 -6.73
C GLY A 24 7.72 9.53 -6.03
N TYR A 25 7.09 10.52 -5.40
CA TYR A 25 7.77 11.57 -4.65
C TYR A 25 7.69 11.30 -3.14
N PRO A 26 8.82 11.09 -2.44
CA PRO A 26 8.82 10.79 -1.01
C PRO A 26 8.11 11.87 -0.16
N ILE A 27 8.31 13.16 -0.49
CA ILE A 27 7.67 14.27 0.22
C ILE A 27 6.14 14.20 0.18
N SER A 28 5.59 13.71 -0.93
CA SER A 28 4.15 13.54 -1.07
C SER A 28 3.60 12.40 -0.21
N ALA A 29 4.38 11.33 -0.03
CA ALA A 29 4.03 10.25 0.87
C ALA A 29 3.96 10.73 2.33
N TYR A 30 4.92 11.56 2.75
CA TYR A 30 4.90 12.18 4.09
C TYR A 30 3.70 13.12 4.28
N ARG A 31 3.42 13.99 3.31
CA ARG A 31 2.23 14.87 3.37
C ARG A 31 0.94 14.08 3.46
N PHE A 32 0.80 13.00 2.67
CA PHE A 32 -0.38 12.14 2.77
C PHE A 32 -0.48 11.49 4.15
N LEU A 33 0.63 11.01 4.71
CA LEU A 33 0.65 10.45 6.04
C LEU A 33 0.19 11.47 7.11
N GLN A 34 0.50 12.76 6.93
CA GLN A 34 0.06 13.83 7.84
C GLN A 34 -1.42 14.24 7.62
N GLU A 35 -1.84 14.41 6.36
CA GLU A 35 -3.17 14.94 6.03
C GLU A 35 -4.28 13.87 6.04
N GLU A 36 -4.00 12.71 5.47
CA GLU A 36 -4.98 11.64 5.27
C GLU A 36 -4.76 10.45 6.17
N GLY A 37 -3.51 10.19 6.58
CA GLY A 37 -3.14 9.03 7.38
C GLY A 37 -3.19 7.71 6.61
N VAL A 38 -2.50 6.70 7.13
CA VAL A 38 -2.39 5.37 6.52
C VAL A 38 -2.93 4.31 7.48
N VAL A 39 -3.49 3.23 6.93
CA VAL A 39 -3.94 2.10 7.75
C VAL A 39 -2.80 1.15 8.08
N THR A 40 -3.00 0.25 9.05
CA THR A 40 -2.01 -0.80 9.31
C THR A 40 -1.80 -1.67 8.08
N GLY A 41 -0.54 -1.95 7.78
CA GLY A 41 -0.14 -2.82 6.69
C GLY A 41 0.90 -3.84 7.12
N GLY A 42 1.14 -4.83 6.27
CA GLY A 42 2.03 -5.94 6.57
C GLY A 42 2.52 -6.63 5.31
N LYS A 43 3.22 -7.75 5.49
CA LYS A 43 3.70 -8.58 4.38
C LYS A 43 2.53 -9.14 3.55
N TYR A 44 2.85 -9.64 2.36
CA TYR A 44 1.89 -10.34 1.51
C TYR A 44 1.13 -11.42 2.31
N ARG A 45 -0.21 -11.38 2.24
CA ARG A 45 -1.13 -12.27 2.97
C ARG A 45 -1.01 -12.26 4.50
N GLN A 46 -0.35 -11.26 5.09
CA GLN A 46 -0.31 -11.11 6.54
C GLN A 46 -1.73 -10.91 7.09
N LYS A 47 -2.05 -11.71 8.11
CA LYS A 47 -3.29 -11.58 8.89
C LYS A 47 -3.13 -10.50 9.96
N ASP A 48 -4.24 -10.06 10.52
CA ASP A 48 -4.25 -9.10 11.65
C ASP A 48 -3.71 -7.70 11.33
N VAL A 49 -3.69 -7.32 10.05
CA VAL A 49 -3.45 -5.94 9.56
C VAL A 49 -4.60 -5.49 8.66
N CYS A 50 -4.85 -4.19 8.50
CA CYS A 50 -5.94 -3.72 7.65
C CYS A 50 -5.67 -4.01 6.16
N GLN A 51 -4.49 -3.64 5.65
CA GLN A 51 -4.11 -3.78 4.24
C GLN A 51 -2.72 -4.42 4.09
N PRO A 52 -2.63 -5.76 3.94
CA PRO A 52 -1.36 -6.41 3.64
C PRO A 52 -0.89 -6.09 2.21
N TYR A 53 0.43 -6.16 2.01
CA TYR A 53 1.06 -5.90 0.72
C TYR A 53 0.45 -6.77 -0.39
N THR A 54 0.16 -6.15 -1.52
CA THR A 54 -0.63 -6.79 -2.60
C THR A 54 0.22 -7.71 -3.46
N PHE A 55 1.50 -7.39 -3.67
CA PHE A 55 2.38 -8.19 -4.50
C PHE A 55 3.02 -9.31 -3.68
N TYR A 56 3.09 -10.51 -4.24
CA TYR A 56 3.80 -11.60 -3.58
C TYR A 56 5.32 -11.34 -3.65
N PRO A 57 6.09 -11.75 -2.63
CA PRO A 57 7.54 -11.73 -2.72
C PRO A 57 7.98 -12.75 -3.75
N CYS A 58 8.69 -12.30 -4.77
CA CYS A 58 9.09 -13.10 -5.91
C CYS A 58 10.57 -13.49 -5.86
N GLY A 59 10.94 -14.55 -6.57
CA GLY A 59 12.32 -15.06 -6.60
C GLY A 59 12.63 -16.03 -5.46
N LYS A 60 13.79 -16.68 -5.56
CA LYS A 60 14.23 -17.68 -4.58
C LYS A 60 15.18 -17.03 -3.57
N HIS A 61 14.64 -16.69 -2.41
CA HIS A 61 15.41 -16.20 -1.26
C HIS A 61 15.60 -17.34 -0.26
N LYS A 62 16.75 -17.37 0.43
CA LYS A 62 17.21 -18.55 1.18
C LYS A 62 16.25 -18.98 2.30
N ASP A 63 15.56 -18.03 2.92
CA ASP A 63 14.72 -18.25 4.12
C ASP A 63 13.27 -17.78 3.94
N ASP A 64 12.88 -17.37 2.72
CA ASP A 64 11.50 -16.97 2.42
C ASP A 64 10.76 -18.03 1.62
N PRO A 65 9.44 -18.18 1.82
CA PRO A 65 8.63 -19.05 0.98
C PRO A 65 8.69 -18.60 -0.48
N PHE A 66 8.85 -19.55 -1.40
CA PHE A 66 8.79 -19.28 -2.83
C PHE A 66 7.34 -19.16 -3.30
N TYR A 67 6.91 -17.95 -3.66
CA TYR A 67 5.56 -17.71 -4.18
C TYR A 67 5.48 -17.70 -5.71
N GLY A 68 6.63 -17.61 -6.39
CA GLY A 68 6.70 -17.61 -7.85
C GLY A 68 7.89 -16.82 -8.42
N PRO A 69 8.14 -16.95 -9.72
CA PRO A 69 9.14 -16.13 -10.42
C PRO A 69 8.73 -14.66 -10.40
N CYS A 70 9.69 -13.74 -10.45
CA CYS A 70 9.40 -12.32 -10.61
C CYS A 70 8.78 -12.04 -11.98
N PRO A 71 7.83 -11.10 -12.08
CA PRO A 71 7.30 -10.71 -13.37
C PRO A 71 8.42 -10.08 -14.22
N LYS A 72 8.34 -10.27 -15.53
CA LYS A 72 9.25 -9.63 -16.48
C LYS A 72 8.96 -8.14 -16.65
N GLU A 73 7.70 -7.78 -16.47
CA GLU A 73 7.20 -6.41 -16.56
C GLU A 73 6.90 -5.87 -15.16
N LEU A 74 6.83 -4.55 -15.06
CA LEU A 74 6.45 -3.89 -13.83
C LEU A 74 5.03 -4.27 -13.41
N TRP A 75 4.82 -4.49 -12.12
CA TRP A 75 3.47 -4.69 -11.59
C TRP A 75 2.59 -3.47 -11.86
N ARG A 76 1.39 -3.72 -12.40
CA ARG A 76 0.36 -2.68 -12.42
C ARG A 76 0.02 -2.32 -11.00
N THR A 77 -0.01 -1.03 -10.73
CA THR A 77 -0.33 -0.60 -9.38
C THR A 77 -1.77 -1.00 -9.01
N PRO A 78 -1.98 -1.52 -7.79
CA PRO A 78 -3.28 -1.91 -7.31
C PRO A 78 -4.27 -0.74 -7.28
N LYS A 79 -5.55 -1.07 -7.44
CA LYS A 79 -6.64 -0.11 -7.23
C LYS A 79 -6.71 0.24 -5.75
N CYS A 80 -6.88 1.52 -5.43
CA CYS A 80 -7.20 1.91 -4.07
C CYS A 80 -8.51 1.28 -3.61
N ARG A 81 -8.50 0.71 -2.39
CA ARG A 81 -9.71 0.26 -1.70
C ARG A 81 -9.73 0.90 -0.33
N ARG A 82 -10.79 1.61 0.02
CA ARG A 82 -10.99 2.18 1.37
C ARG A 82 -11.64 1.15 2.31
N ARG A 83 -11.07 -0.05 2.35
CA ARG A 83 -11.59 -1.19 3.12
C ARG A 83 -10.44 -2.08 3.59
N CYS A 84 -10.53 -2.56 4.82
CA CYS A 84 -9.62 -3.55 5.36
C CYS A 84 -9.94 -4.97 4.85
N GLN A 85 -8.99 -5.90 5.04
CA GLN A 85 -9.21 -7.31 4.75
C GLN A 85 -10.39 -7.90 5.53
N HIS A 86 -10.96 -8.96 4.98
CA HIS A 86 -12.08 -9.66 5.61
C HIS A 86 -11.67 -10.19 7.00
N ARG A 87 -12.53 -10.03 8.00
CA ARG A 87 -12.32 -10.40 9.42
C ARG A 87 -11.31 -9.55 10.21
N TYR A 88 -10.77 -8.47 9.62
CA TYR A 88 -10.04 -7.48 10.42
C TYR A 88 -10.99 -6.76 11.38
N LYS A 89 -10.54 -6.53 12.63
CA LYS A 89 -11.41 -6.09 13.74
C LYS A 89 -11.85 -4.63 13.64
N LYS A 90 -11.03 -3.76 13.04
CA LYS A 90 -11.32 -2.33 12.90
C LYS A 90 -11.78 -1.99 11.49
N SER A 91 -12.57 -0.93 11.35
CA SER A 91 -12.85 -0.37 10.03
C SER A 91 -11.64 0.38 9.47
N TYR A 92 -11.62 0.63 8.16
CA TYR A 92 -10.53 1.38 7.50
C TYR A 92 -10.33 2.76 8.13
N GLN A 93 -11.41 3.48 8.48
CA GLN A 93 -11.28 4.82 9.08
C GLN A 93 -10.76 4.75 10.52
N GLN A 94 -11.17 3.75 11.30
CA GLN A 94 -10.71 3.56 12.68
C GLN A 94 -9.26 3.11 12.78
N ASP A 95 -8.71 2.57 11.70
CA ASP A 95 -7.33 2.07 11.64
C ASP A 95 -6.37 3.07 11.00
N LYS A 96 -6.82 4.30 10.69
CA LYS A 96 -5.94 5.34 10.17
C LYS A 96 -4.96 5.81 11.26
N HIS A 97 -3.70 5.89 10.87
CA HIS A 97 -2.59 6.41 11.65
C HIS A 97 -1.99 7.60 10.91
N PHE A 98 -1.82 8.71 11.60
CA PHE A 98 -1.32 9.95 11.03
C PHE A 98 0.14 10.16 11.46
N GLY A 99 0.93 10.74 10.57
CA GLY A 99 2.29 11.20 10.89
C GLY A 99 2.23 12.52 11.65
N MET A 100 3.15 12.71 12.59
CA MET A 100 3.37 14.02 13.21
C MET A 100 4.09 14.98 12.27
#